data_AF-A0A524CXK8-F1
#
_entry.id   AF-A0A524CXK8-F1
#
_cell.length_a   1.000
_cell.length_b   1.000
_cell.length_c   1.000
_cell.angle_alpha   90.00
_cell.angle_beta   90.00
_cell.angle_gamma   90.00
#
_symmetry.space_group_name_H-M   'P 1'
#
loop_
_entity.id
_entity.type
_entity.pdbx_description
1 polymer ?
#
loop_
_entity_poly.entity_id
_entity_poly.type
_entity_poly.pdbx_seq_one_letter_code
_entity_poly.pdbx_strand_id
1 'polypeptide(L)'
;MPVKVAFMQLSSCWGCHQSLLNAHLDLLPILPELEIVYWPAVVDFKIDSLKERDDGEIVVGFIEGVARTKGDTEHVKLMRKKCQVIVALGACACYGSVKGLANLYDPEDLIKRKFMDVESITDNEPKEPTEHVPGFEDYIVNVKEIIDVDMFIPGCPPRTENIIAAIYYLLTLVGEGPESLNKEGCVCDSCKLFDEGCFLDKGELCYGPITAAGCDLMCPNNGDYCYGCFKPTAKPGEKAEQLKNMIKNIDLLDEETAASLQHFLDLYLSVSNITNFYFRGDLLQRLAYEPGSFDTKEIETEEGTKLTLDVNQTGNNIIDEILGLALYVLRDDPNFKFSSKTVCSHCDREVADKVPVALKRDYEGLPNQEDCFLEQGYICLGPVTQAGCGAICPNNANAPCLGCYGPPPGIKEQGSKFISALGSLCADRDVEEVMKLIKDPAGLFNRFTLADSTLGHKYHDTHMEEE
;
A
#
# COMPACT_ATOMS: atom_id res chain seq x y z
N MET A 1 -18.67 12.72 15.71
CA MET A 1 -18.83 13.87 14.78
C MET A 1 -18.38 13.40 13.42
N PRO A 2 -19.00 13.86 12.31
CA PRO A 2 -18.56 13.49 10.96
C PRO A 2 -17.10 13.89 10.73
N VAL A 3 -16.38 13.06 9.96
CA VAL A 3 -14.95 13.22 9.67
C VAL A 3 -14.79 14.10 8.43
N LYS A 4 -14.02 15.19 8.54
CA LYS A 4 -13.73 16.08 7.40
C LYS A 4 -12.86 15.36 6.36
N VAL A 5 -13.38 15.25 5.14
CA VAL A 5 -12.70 14.58 4.03
C VAL A 5 -12.69 15.40 2.75
N ALA A 6 -11.62 15.24 1.97
CA ALA A 6 -11.46 15.85 0.65
C ALA A 6 -11.12 14.80 -0.41
N PHE A 7 -11.66 14.96 -1.62
CA PHE A 7 -11.42 14.14 -2.79
C PHE A 7 -10.89 15.03 -3.91
N MET A 8 -9.64 14.79 -4.31
CA MET A 8 -8.93 15.52 -5.36
C MET A 8 -8.80 14.66 -6.61
N GLN A 9 -9.22 15.21 -7.74
CA GLN A 9 -8.94 14.67 -9.05
C GLN A 9 -7.78 15.46 -9.67
N LEU A 10 -6.70 14.76 -10.01
CA LEU A 10 -5.62 15.28 -10.84
C LEU A 10 -5.87 14.94 -12.31
N SER A 11 -4.82 14.86 -13.11
CA SER A 11 -4.84 14.18 -14.40
C SER A 11 -5.20 12.70 -14.22
N SER A 12 -6.49 12.38 -14.25
CA SER A 12 -7.04 11.00 -14.13
C SER A 12 -8.08 10.67 -15.22
N CYS A 13 -8.80 9.55 -15.08
CA CYS A 13 -9.95 9.17 -15.92
C CYS A 13 -11.28 9.15 -15.14
N TRP A 14 -11.26 9.57 -13.87
CA TRP A 14 -12.37 9.53 -12.91
C TRP A 14 -12.88 8.12 -12.53
N GLY A 15 -12.18 7.07 -12.98
CA GLY A 15 -12.60 5.68 -12.74
C GLY A 15 -12.61 5.30 -11.26
N CYS A 16 -11.77 5.89 -10.41
CA CYS A 16 -11.72 5.51 -8.99
C CYS A 16 -12.86 6.16 -8.21
N HIS A 17 -13.16 7.43 -8.47
CA HIS A 17 -14.38 8.08 -7.98
C HIS A 17 -15.65 7.35 -8.45
N GLN A 18 -15.74 6.95 -9.73
CA GLN A 18 -16.87 6.13 -10.20
C GLN A 18 -16.96 4.80 -9.45
N SER A 19 -15.83 4.14 -9.17
CA SER A 19 -15.81 2.90 -8.40
C SER A 19 -16.33 3.08 -6.97
N LEU A 20 -16.01 4.20 -6.31
CA LEU A 20 -16.61 4.56 -5.03
C LEU A 20 -18.13 4.74 -5.15
N LEU A 21 -18.60 5.45 -6.18
CA LEU A 21 -20.04 5.68 -6.40
C LEU A 21 -20.83 4.42 -6.80
N ASN A 22 -20.14 3.40 -7.34
CA ASN A 22 -20.73 2.09 -7.61
C ASN A 22 -21.10 1.30 -6.34
N ALA A 23 -20.74 1.79 -5.15
CA ALA A 23 -21.24 1.24 -3.89
C ALA A 23 -22.76 1.46 -3.73
N HIS A 24 -23.35 2.39 -4.49
CA HIS A 24 -24.79 2.62 -4.51
C HIS A 24 -25.37 2.80 -3.10
N LEU A 25 -26.21 1.86 -2.62
CA LEU A 25 -26.85 1.91 -1.31
C LEU A 25 -25.87 1.64 -0.16
N ASP A 26 -24.72 1.03 -0.42
CA ASP A 26 -23.69 0.77 0.59
C ASP A 26 -22.99 2.06 1.06
N LEU A 27 -23.20 3.18 0.36
CA LEU A 27 -22.77 4.51 0.81
C LEU A 27 -23.70 5.13 1.87
N LEU A 28 -24.96 4.68 1.99
CA LEU A 28 -25.91 5.23 2.96
C LEU A 28 -25.41 5.21 4.41
N PRO A 29 -24.74 4.16 4.91
CA PRO A 29 -24.17 4.17 6.26
C PRO A 29 -22.87 4.98 6.38
N ILE A 30 -22.20 5.32 5.28
CA ILE A 30 -20.87 5.96 5.29
C ILE A 30 -21.00 7.47 5.15
N LEU A 31 -21.84 7.95 4.23
CA LEU A 31 -21.97 9.38 3.95
C LEU A 31 -22.30 10.24 5.19
N PRO A 32 -23.16 9.80 6.14
CA PRO A 32 -23.41 10.56 7.37
C PRO A 32 -22.19 10.72 8.28
N GLU A 33 -21.23 9.81 8.18
CA GLU A 33 -19.98 9.83 8.95
C GLU A 33 -18.91 10.73 8.31
N LEU A 34 -19.17 11.27 7.11
CA LEU A 34 -18.22 12.09 6.34
C LEU A 34 -18.73 13.53 6.16
N GLU A 35 -17.92 14.50 6.57
CA GLU A 35 -18.07 15.89 6.16
C GLU A 35 -17.24 16.12 4.88
N ILE A 36 -17.87 16.02 3.71
CA ILE A 36 -17.18 16.20 2.42
C ILE A 36 -16.96 17.69 2.17
N VAL A 37 -15.72 18.14 2.38
CA VAL A 37 -15.35 19.56 2.31
C VAL A 37 -14.77 19.99 0.97
N TYR A 38 -14.41 19.02 0.12
CA TYR A 38 -13.94 19.25 -1.24
C TYR A 38 -14.12 17.97 -2.06
N TRP A 39 -14.93 18.02 -3.12
CA TRP A 39 -15.05 16.97 -4.13
C TRP A 39 -15.72 17.59 -5.36
N PRO A 40 -14.97 18.21 -6.28
CA PRO A 40 -15.53 19.16 -7.27
C PRO A 40 -16.63 18.60 -8.18
N ALA A 41 -16.71 17.28 -8.34
CA ALA A 41 -17.73 16.60 -9.13
C ALA A 41 -19.05 16.33 -8.36
N VAL A 42 -19.01 16.38 -7.02
CA VAL A 42 -20.13 15.98 -6.14
C VAL A 42 -20.64 17.14 -5.30
N VAL A 43 -19.75 18.05 -4.88
CA VAL A 43 -20.09 19.25 -4.10
C VAL A 43 -19.57 20.51 -4.79
N ASP A 44 -20.19 21.65 -4.52
CA ASP A 44 -19.91 22.91 -5.23
C ASP A 44 -18.63 23.62 -4.79
N PHE A 45 -17.94 23.14 -3.76
CA PHE A 45 -16.67 23.70 -3.29
C PHE A 45 -15.62 23.69 -4.41
N LYS A 46 -14.99 24.85 -4.64
CA LYS A 46 -13.98 25.05 -5.68
C LYS A 46 -12.59 25.08 -5.07
N ILE A 47 -11.56 25.17 -5.92
CA ILE A 47 -10.16 25.13 -5.46
C ILE A 47 -9.86 26.22 -4.41
N ASP A 48 -10.49 27.39 -4.50
CA ASP A 48 -10.29 28.46 -3.53
C ASP A 48 -10.90 28.11 -2.16
N SER A 49 -12.01 27.37 -2.13
CA SER A 49 -12.58 26.82 -0.88
C SER A 49 -11.62 25.86 -0.18
N LEU A 50 -10.75 25.17 -0.91
CA LEU A 50 -9.70 24.31 -0.32
C LEU A 50 -8.50 25.14 0.17
N LYS A 51 -8.13 26.22 -0.54
CA LYS A 51 -7.01 27.09 -0.16
C LYS A 51 -7.28 27.86 1.13
N GLU A 52 -8.52 28.34 1.31
CA GLU A 52 -8.96 29.15 2.46
C GLU A 52 -9.00 28.39 3.79
N ARG A 53 -9.07 27.05 3.74
CA ARG A 53 -9.05 26.19 4.93
C ARG A 53 -7.75 26.27 5.68
N ASP A 54 -7.76 25.97 6.97
CA ASP A 54 -6.53 25.92 7.76
C ASP A 54 -5.68 24.70 7.36
N ASP A 55 -4.37 24.78 7.62
CA ASP A 55 -3.46 23.66 7.36
C ASP A 55 -3.76 22.51 8.34
N GLY A 56 -3.82 21.28 7.84
CA GLY A 56 -4.24 20.12 8.63
C GLY A 56 -5.69 20.14 9.11
N GLU A 57 -6.56 21.03 8.62
CA GLU A 57 -7.97 21.07 9.01
C GLU A 57 -8.76 19.83 8.53
N ILE A 58 -8.33 19.22 7.42
CA ILE A 58 -9.00 18.07 6.81
C ILE A 58 -8.37 16.79 7.37
N VAL A 59 -9.18 15.86 7.85
CA VAL A 59 -8.66 14.63 8.46
C VAL A 59 -8.09 13.71 7.38
N VAL A 60 -8.85 13.45 6.32
CA VAL A 60 -8.43 12.54 5.23
C VAL A 60 -8.60 13.18 3.86
N GLY A 61 -7.53 13.18 3.06
CA GLY A 61 -7.52 13.59 1.66
C GLY A 61 -7.29 12.41 0.73
N PHE A 62 -8.21 12.16 -0.18
CA PHE A 62 -8.09 11.16 -1.24
C PHE A 62 -7.60 11.82 -2.53
N ILE A 63 -6.57 11.27 -3.16
CA ILE A 63 -5.99 11.75 -4.41
C ILE A 63 -6.14 10.68 -5.48
N GLU A 64 -6.85 10.99 -6.56
CA GLU A 64 -6.91 10.15 -7.77
C GLU A 64 -6.14 10.83 -8.92
N GLY A 65 -5.31 10.06 -9.62
CA GLY A 65 -4.64 10.50 -10.85
C GLY A 65 -3.13 10.66 -10.69
N VAL A 66 -2.51 11.26 -11.70
CA VAL A 66 -1.07 11.56 -11.71
C VAL A 66 -0.84 13.06 -11.78
N ALA A 67 0.34 13.51 -11.37
CA ALA A 67 0.79 14.87 -11.67
C ALA A 67 1.38 14.92 -13.08
N ARG A 68 0.57 15.34 -14.08
CA ARG A 68 1.03 15.52 -15.48
C ARG A 68 1.25 16.99 -15.83
N THR A 69 0.55 17.88 -15.14
CA THR A 69 0.62 19.32 -15.34
C THR A 69 1.14 20.00 -14.08
N LYS A 70 1.69 21.20 -14.23
CA LYS A 70 2.13 22.03 -13.10
C LYS A 70 0.99 22.31 -12.11
N GLY A 71 -0.24 22.44 -12.62
CA GLY A 71 -1.44 22.57 -11.80
C GLY A 71 -1.72 21.31 -10.96
N ASP A 72 -1.52 20.12 -11.51
CA ASP A 72 -1.66 18.88 -10.73
C ASP A 72 -0.63 18.83 -9.59
N THR A 73 0.62 19.20 -9.86
CA THR A 73 1.69 19.23 -8.84
C THR A 73 1.37 20.22 -7.71
N GLU A 74 0.84 21.40 -8.06
CA GLU A 74 0.35 22.39 -7.09
C GLU A 74 -0.81 21.82 -6.25
N HIS A 75 -1.76 21.14 -6.88
CA HIS A 75 -2.91 20.55 -6.19
C HIS A 75 -2.53 19.40 -5.25
N VAL A 76 -1.57 18.55 -5.64
CA VAL A 76 -1.03 17.48 -4.78
C VAL A 76 -0.40 18.07 -3.52
N LYS A 77 0.45 19.09 -3.68
CA LYS A 77 1.10 19.79 -2.55
C LYS A 77 0.08 20.49 -1.66
N LEU A 78 -0.95 21.09 -2.26
CA LEU A 78 -2.05 21.70 -1.50
C LEU A 78 -2.81 20.67 -0.67
N MET A 79 -3.15 19.51 -1.26
CA MET A 79 -3.82 18.43 -0.54
C MET A 79 -2.98 17.98 0.67
N ARG A 80 -1.68 17.72 0.49
CA ARG A 80 -0.78 17.33 1.59
C ARG A 80 -0.74 18.37 2.70
N LYS A 81 -0.76 19.67 2.35
CA LYS A 81 -0.76 20.79 3.31
C LYS A 81 -2.07 20.88 4.10
N LYS A 82 -3.21 20.61 3.46
CA LYS A 82 -4.55 20.74 4.08
C LYS A 82 -5.00 19.47 4.83
N CYS A 83 -4.45 18.31 4.50
CA CYS A 83 -4.90 17.03 5.03
C CYS A 83 -3.89 16.43 6.04
N GLN A 84 -4.41 15.81 7.11
CA GLN A 84 -3.62 15.07 8.08
C GLN A 84 -3.20 13.70 7.53
N VAL A 85 -4.10 13.02 6.81
CA VAL A 85 -3.84 11.74 6.14
C VAL A 85 -4.07 11.89 4.64
N ILE A 86 -3.14 11.40 3.82
CA ILE A 86 -3.25 11.33 2.36
C ILE A 86 -3.39 9.89 1.89
N VAL A 87 -4.44 9.65 1.11
CA VAL A 87 -4.75 8.38 0.47
C VAL A 87 -4.53 8.49 -1.04
N ALA A 88 -3.55 7.77 -1.58
CA ALA A 88 -3.42 7.53 -3.01
C ALA A 88 -4.50 6.53 -3.45
N LEU A 89 -5.50 7.01 -4.18
CA LEU A 89 -6.64 6.23 -4.64
C LEU A 89 -6.45 5.79 -6.10
N GLY A 90 -6.19 4.49 -6.29
CA GLY A 90 -6.05 3.84 -7.58
C GLY A 90 -4.62 3.81 -8.13
N ALA A 91 -4.41 2.97 -9.14
CA ALA A 91 -3.11 2.68 -9.74
C ALA A 91 -2.40 3.94 -10.29
N CYS A 92 -3.16 4.96 -10.71
CA CYS A 92 -2.58 6.22 -11.15
C CYS A 92 -1.83 6.91 -10.00
N ALA A 93 -2.50 7.10 -8.87
CA ALA A 93 -1.89 7.75 -7.71
C ALA A 93 -0.87 6.84 -7.02
N CYS A 94 -1.07 5.52 -7.06
CA CYS A 94 -0.17 4.56 -6.42
C CYS A 94 1.10 4.30 -7.23
N TYR A 95 1.06 4.31 -8.57
CA TYR A 95 2.14 3.80 -9.43
C TYR A 95 2.30 4.54 -10.79
N GLY A 96 1.51 5.59 -11.05
CA GLY A 96 1.49 6.32 -12.33
C GLY A 96 0.57 5.73 -13.41
N SER A 97 0.27 4.42 -13.35
CA SER A 97 -0.64 3.72 -14.26
C SER A 97 -0.29 3.90 -15.75
N VAL A 98 -1.27 3.69 -16.63
CA VAL A 98 -1.16 3.79 -18.10
C VAL A 98 -0.63 5.15 -18.55
N LYS A 99 -0.91 6.22 -17.80
CA LYS A 99 -0.41 7.57 -18.11
C LYS A 99 1.11 7.65 -17.98
N GLY A 100 1.72 6.88 -17.09
CA GLY A 100 3.17 6.82 -16.93
C GLY A 100 3.92 6.38 -18.19
N LEU A 101 3.27 5.64 -19.11
CA LEU A 101 3.86 5.27 -20.41
C LEU A 101 4.23 6.47 -21.29
N ALA A 102 3.65 7.65 -21.02
CA ALA A 102 4.06 8.90 -21.65
C ALA A 102 5.57 9.18 -21.44
N ASN A 103 6.15 8.72 -20.34
CA ASN A 103 7.58 8.93 -20.05
C ASN A 103 8.51 8.16 -21.01
N LEU A 104 8.00 7.31 -21.90
CA LEU A 104 8.79 6.68 -22.98
C LEU A 104 9.04 7.63 -24.17
N TYR A 105 8.48 8.83 -24.12
CA TYR A 105 8.55 9.83 -25.18
C TYR A 105 8.91 11.19 -24.59
N ASP A 106 9.43 12.05 -25.45
CA ASP A 106 9.77 13.41 -25.08
C ASP A 106 8.46 14.22 -24.96
N PRO A 107 8.31 15.09 -23.96
CA PRO A 107 7.11 15.89 -23.78
C PRO A 107 6.73 16.69 -25.02
N GLU A 108 7.72 17.24 -25.72
CA GLU A 108 7.55 18.01 -26.95
C GLU A 108 6.95 17.14 -28.07
N ASP A 109 7.40 15.89 -28.21
CA ASP A 109 6.86 14.94 -29.19
C ASP A 109 5.40 14.59 -28.88
N LEU A 110 5.06 14.43 -27.60
CA LEU A 110 3.69 14.15 -27.18
C LEU A 110 2.75 15.35 -27.43
N ILE A 111 3.20 16.56 -27.09
CA ILE A 111 2.48 17.81 -27.30
C ILE A 111 2.27 18.02 -28.80
N LYS A 112 3.33 17.89 -29.59
CA LYS A 112 3.29 18.01 -31.05
C LYS A 112 2.36 16.96 -31.65
N ARG A 113 2.47 15.69 -31.24
CA ARG A 113 1.56 14.63 -31.69
C ARG A 113 0.11 15.00 -31.41
N LYS A 114 -0.21 15.47 -30.21
CA LYS A 114 -1.58 15.75 -29.78
C LYS A 114 -2.19 17.00 -30.42
N PHE A 115 -1.43 18.07 -30.55
CA PHE A 115 -1.95 19.41 -30.90
C PHE A 115 -1.55 19.88 -32.30
N MET A 116 -0.64 19.19 -32.99
CA MET A 116 -0.13 19.63 -34.30
C MET A 116 -0.19 18.53 -35.36
N ASP A 117 0.21 17.30 -35.03
CA ASP A 117 0.43 16.24 -36.03
C ASP A 117 -0.74 15.24 -36.15
N VAL A 118 -1.78 15.31 -35.30
CA VAL A 118 -2.95 14.41 -35.45
C VAL A 118 -3.73 14.74 -36.73
N GLU A 119 -4.08 13.69 -37.45
CA GLU A 119 -4.66 13.73 -38.79
C GLU A 119 -6.02 14.44 -38.84
N SER A 120 -6.68 14.58 -37.69
CA SER A 120 -7.97 15.24 -37.54
C SER A 120 -7.87 16.75 -37.31
N ILE A 121 -6.68 17.33 -37.17
CA ILE A 121 -6.51 18.78 -37.01
C ILE A 121 -6.86 19.50 -38.30
N THR A 122 -7.68 20.53 -38.18
CA THR A 122 -8.13 21.37 -39.30
C THR A 122 -7.62 22.81 -39.21
N ASP A 123 -6.91 23.16 -38.13
CA ASP A 123 -6.37 24.50 -37.95
C ASP A 123 -5.24 24.75 -38.94
N ASN A 124 -5.19 25.96 -39.52
CA ASN A 124 -4.16 26.32 -40.49
C ASN A 124 -2.77 26.48 -39.85
N GLU A 125 -2.74 26.87 -38.57
CA GLU A 125 -1.52 27.08 -37.78
C GLU A 125 -1.68 26.39 -36.41
N PRO A 126 -1.67 25.06 -36.38
CA PRO A 126 -1.89 24.34 -35.14
C PRO A 126 -0.72 24.54 -34.19
N LYS A 127 -1.03 24.73 -32.91
CA LYS A 127 -0.06 25.00 -31.84
C LYS A 127 -0.57 24.47 -30.51
N GLU A 128 0.35 24.33 -29.56
CA GLU A 128 -0.01 24.02 -28.18
C GLU A 128 -0.90 25.15 -27.60
N PRO A 129 -2.01 24.81 -26.91
CA PRO A 129 -2.75 25.76 -26.10
C PRO A 129 -1.93 26.17 -24.86
N THR A 130 -1.71 27.47 -24.68
CA THR A 130 -0.96 28.02 -23.52
C THR A 130 -1.75 29.05 -22.71
N GLU A 131 -2.94 29.44 -23.16
CA GLU A 131 -3.77 30.45 -22.51
C GLU A 131 -4.76 29.78 -21.54
N HIS A 132 -4.75 30.20 -20.27
CA HIS A 132 -5.62 29.67 -19.21
C HIS A 132 -5.52 28.15 -18.94
N VAL A 133 -4.45 27.51 -19.38
CA VAL A 133 -4.17 26.09 -19.15
C VAL A 133 -2.83 25.93 -18.43
N PRO A 134 -2.69 24.96 -17.51
CA PRO A 134 -1.43 24.71 -16.85
C PRO A 134 -0.44 24.11 -17.86
N GLY A 135 0.84 24.47 -17.72
CA GLY A 135 1.90 23.81 -18.48
C GLY A 135 2.07 22.35 -18.07
N PHE A 136 2.69 21.55 -18.93
CA PHE A 136 3.05 20.17 -18.62
C PHE A 136 4.26 20.10 -17.67
N GLU A 137 4.31 19.05 -16.86
CA GLU A 137 5.55 18.61 -16.21
C GLU A 137 6.45 17.92 -17.25
N ASP A 138 7.74 17.82 -17.00
CA ASP A 138 8.67 17.12 -17.90
C ASP A 138 8.35 15.61 -17.90
N TYR A 139 8.19 15.02 -16.70
CA TYR A 139 7.87 13.60 -16.54
C TYR A 139 6.73 13.40 -15.56
N ILE A 140 5.99 12.30 -15.73
CA ILE A 140 5.08 11.83 -14.69
C ILE A 140 5.92 11.08 -13.67
N VAL A 141 5.95 11.58 -12.44
CA VAL A 141 6.47 10.84 -11.29
C VAL A 141 5.32 10.33 -10.43
N ASN A 142 5.60 9.32 -9.60
CA ASN A 142 4.63 8.86 -8.61
C ASN A 142 4.30 10.00 -7.62
N VAL A 143 3.05 10.09 -7.18
CA VAL A 143 2.60 11.07 -6.17
C VAL A 143 3.46 11.00 -4.90
N LYS A 144 3.91 9.80 -4.51
CA LYS A 144 4.79 9.59 -3.33
C LYS A 144 6.17 10.26 -3.45
N GLU A 145 6.61 10.58 -4.67
CA GLU A 145 7.86 11.31 -4.92
C GLU A 145 7.67 12.84 -4.80
N ILE A 146 6.41 13.30 -4.77
CA ILE A 146 6.05 14.73 -4.68
C ILE A 146 5.69 15.10 -3.23
N ILE A 147 4.99 14.20 -2.53
CA ILE A 147 4.50 14.38 -1.16
C ILE A 147 4.56 13.05 -0.38
N ASP A 148 4.55 13.13 0.95
CA ASP A 148 4.30 11.97 1.79
C ASP A 148 2.85 11.48 1.65
N VAL A 149 2.71 10.22 1.24
CA VAL A 149 1.44 9.50 1.13
C VAL A 149 1.35 8.48 2.28
N ASP A 150 0.22 8.50 2.98
CA ASP A 150 0.00 7.67 4.17
C ASP A 150 -0.67 6.34 3.84
N MET A 151 -1.51 6.31 2.80
CA MET A 151 -2.26 5.11 2.41
C MET A 151 -2.33 4.94 0.90
N PHE A 152 -2.27 3.70 0.42
CA PHE A 152 -2.35 3.33 -0.98
C PHE A 152 -3.48 2.32 -1.18
N ILE A 153 -4.41 2.64 -2.08
CA ILE A 153 -5.51 1.74 -2.46
C ILE A 153 -5.31 1.40 -3.94
N PRO A 154 -4.66 0.27 -4.27
CA PRO A 154 -4.31 -0.06 -5.64
C PRO A 154 -5.50 -0.56 -6.48
N GLY A 155 -5.32 -0.52 -7.81
CA GLY A 155 -6.27 -0.99 -8.81
C GLY A 155 -6.67 0.07 -9.84
N CYS A 156 -7.05 -0.34 -11.05
CA CYS A 156 -7.37 0.58 -12.16
C CYS A 156 -8.78 0.35 -12.74
N PRO A 157 -9.86 0.74 -12.02
CA PRO A 157 -9.87 1.29 -10.66
C PRO A 157 -9.81 0.21 -9.58
N PRO A 158 -9.59 0.57 -8.30
CA PRO A 158 -9.80 -0.35 -7.18
C PRO A 158 -11.25 -0.84 -7.18
N ARG A 159 -11.47 -2.07 -6.70
CA ARG A 159 -12.83 -2.59 -6.45
C ARG A 159 -13.56 -1.73 -5.42
N THR A 160 -14.86 -1.51 -5.66
CA THR A 160 -15.75 -0.77 -4.76
C THR A 160 -15.64 -1.26 -3.33
N GLU A 161 -15.66 -2.58 -3.13
CA GLU A 161 -15.58 -3.20 -1.82
C GLU A 161 -14.27 -2.90 -1.10
N ASN A 162 -13.16 -2.76 -1.83
CA ASN A 162 -11.85 -2.41 -1.27
C ASN A 162 -11.81 -0.95 -0.82
N ILE A 163 -12.42 -0.03 -1.59
CA ILE A 163 -12.50 1.39 -1.22
C ILE A 163 -13.36 1.55 0.04
N ILE A 164 -14.50 0.86 0.09
CA ILE A 164 -15.42 0.87 1.24
C ILE A 164 -14.74 0.30 2.48
N ALA A 165 -14.04 -0.83 2.36
CA ALA A 165 -13.29 -1.42 3.46
C ALA A 165 -12.19 -0.48 3.98
N ALA A 166 -11.48 0.22 3.08
CA ALA A 166 -10.48 1.21 3.45
C ALA A 166 -11.08 2.40 4.20
N ILE A 167 -12.23 2.92 3.76
CA ILE A 167 -12.94 4.01 4.44
C ILE A 167 -13.39 3.55 5.84
N TYR A 168 -14.00 2.37 5.97
CA TYR A 168 -14.37 1.83 7.28
C TYR A 168 -13.17 1.66 8.20
N TYR A 169 -12.06 1.13 7.69
CA TYR A 169 -10.82 1.02 8.45
C TYR A 169 -10.37 2.40 8.97
N LEU A 170 -10.30 3.41 8.11
CA LEU A 170 -9.96 4.77 8.52
C LEU A 170 -10.92 5.35 9.58
N LEU A 171 -12.23 5.10 9.43
CA LEU A 171 -13.23 5.52 10.42
C LEU A 171 -13.01 4.84 11.79
N THR A 172 -12.58 3.57 11.81
CA THR A 172 -12.26 2.88 13.08
C THR A 172 -11.00 3.41 13.76
N LEU A 173 -10.06 4.01 13.01
CA LEU A 173 -8.87 4.62 13.58
C LEU A 173 -9.16 5.93 14.32
N VAL A 174 -10.19 6.66 13.86
CA VAL A 174 -10.62 7.94 14.48
C VAL A 174 -11.75 7.77 15.49
N GLY A 175 -12.39 6.60 15.53
CA GLY A 175 -13.47 6.27 16.48
C GLY A 175 -12.97 6.03 17.91
N GLU A 176 -13.86 6.24 18.88
CA GLU A 176 -13.62 5.87 20.27
C GLU A 176 -13.61 4.33 20.40
N GLY A 177 -12.67 3.79 21.18
CA GLY A 177 -12.58 2.35 21.47
C GLY A 177 -13.78 1.84 22.28
N PRO A 178 -13.78 0.57 22.71
CA PRO A 178 -14.88 0.06 23.55
C PRO A 178 -15.03 0.88 24.83
N GLU A 179 -16.26 1.11 25.29
CA GLU A 179 -16.56 1.94 26.48
C GLU A 179 -15.82 1.48 27.75
N SER A 180 -15.51 0.19 27.85
CA SER A 180 -14.77 -0.37 28.99
C SER A 180 -13.28 -0.03 28.97
N LEU A 181 -12.73 0.47 27.84
CA LEU A 181 -11.30 0.74 27.68
C LEU A 181 -10.84 1.85 28.64
N ASN A 182 -9.92 1.52 29.53
CA ASN A 182 -9.35 2.44 30.51
C ASN A 182 -7.84 2.61 30.32
N LYS A 183 -7.44 3.71 29.68
CA LYS A 183 -6.03 4.06 29.46
C LYS A 183 -5.27 4.49 30.72
N GLU A 184 -5.96 4.82 31.81
CA GLU A 184 -5.34 5.31 33.05
C GLU A 184 -4.83 4.18 33.95
N GLY A 185 -5.06 2.93 33.58
CA GLY A 185 -4.52 1.74 34.22
C GLY A 185 -4.07 0.71 33.19
N CYS A 186 -3.53 -0.39 33.67
CA CYS A 186 -3.09 -1.50 32.84
C CYS A 186 -3.76 -2.83 33.24
N VAL A 187 -3.69 -3.83 32.37
CA VAL A 187 -4.27 -5.16 32.64
C VAL A 187 -3.73 -5.76 33.95
N CYS A 188 -2.47 -5.48 34.31
CA CYS A 188 -1.87 -5.98 35.55
C CYS A 188 -2.61 -5.50 36.81
N ASP A 189 -3.22 -4.31 36.79
CA ASP A 189 -3.91 -3.73 37.96
C ASP A 189 -5.11 -4.57 38.44
N SER A 190 -5.63 -5.45 37.57
CA SER A 190 -6.78 -6.31 37.84
C SER A 190 -6.50 -7.80 37.57
N CYS A 191 -5.25 -8.15 37.30
CA CYS A 191 -4.82 -9.51 36.99
C CYS A 191 -4.62 -10.33 38.27
N LYS A 192 -5.36 -11.44 38.41
CA LYS A 192 -5.25 -12.30 39.61
C LYS A 192 -3.91 -13.03 39.74
N LEU A 193 -3.16 -13.14 38.64
CA LEU A 193 -1.87 -13.82 38.62
C LEU A 193 -0.67 -12.91 38.88
N PHE A 194 -0.88 -11.59 38.97
CA PHE A 194 0.21 -10.60 38.98
C PHE A 194 1.26 -10.86 40.07
N ASP A 195 0.81 -11.19 41.29
CA ASP A 195 1.69 -11.37 42.47
C ASP A 195 2.00 -12.83 42.80
N GLU A 196 1.17 -13.79 42.35
CA GLU A 196 1.25 -15.19 42.81
C GLU A 196 1.67 -16.19 41.71
N GLY A 197 1.62 -15.80 40.43
CA GLY A 197 1.83 -16.74 39.31
C GLY A 197 2.13 -16.10 37.96
N CYS A 198 2.78 -14.93 37.95
CA CYS A 198 2.99 -14.11 36.77
C CYS A 198 3.79 -14.83 35.67
N PHE A 199 3.34 -14.71 34.42
CA PHE A 199 4.02 -15.28 33.26
C PHE A 199 5.40 -14.67 33.00
N LEU A 200 5.56 -13.35 33.21
CA LEU A 200 6.86 -12.68 33.06
C LEU A 200 7.92 -13.22 34.03
N ASP A 201 7.52 -13.64 35.24
CA ASP A 201 8.44 -14.21 36.23
C ASP A 201 8.89 -15.63 35.85
N LYS A 202 8.11 -16.31 35.00
CA LYS A 202 8.43 -17.64 34.44
C LYS A 202 9.24 -17.54 33.15
N GLY A 203 9.52 -16.34 32.65
CA GLY A 203 10.20 -16.13 31.38
C GLY A 203 9.30 -16.18 30.15
N GLU A 204 7.98 -16.14 30.33
CA GLU A 204 7.00 -16.16 29.24
C GLU A 204 6.52 -14.74 28.92
N LEU A 205 6.47 -14.38 27.63
CA LEU A 205 6.10 -13.03 27.18
C LEU A 205 4.60 -12.75 27.45
N CYS A 206 4.33 -11.76 28.29
CA CYS A 206 2.98 -11.29 28.59
C CYS A 206 2.91 -9.77 28.48
N TYR A 207 2.01 -9.25 27.65
CA TYR A 207 1.94 -7.84 27.27
C TYR A 207 0.99 -7.02 28.17
N GLY A 208 0.53 -7.63 29.27
CA GLY A 208 -0.36 -6.99 30.24
C GLY A 208 0.14 -5.65 30.81
N PRO A 209 1.43 -5.50 31.16
CA PRO A 209 1.95 -4.25 31.74
C PRO A 209 1.85 -3.04 30.82
N ILE A 210 1.74 -3.24 29.50
CA ILE A 210 1.66 -2.15 28.52
C ILE A 210 0.27 -2.04 27.87
N THR A 211 -0.69 -2.85 28.31
CA THR A 211 -2.04 -2.91 27.73
C THR A 211 -3.02 -2.19 28.64
N ALA A 212 -3.92 -1.37 28.09
CA ALA A 212 -4.93 -0.64 28.84
C ALA A 212 -5.87 -1.59 29.62
N ALA A 213 -6.36 -1.10 30.77
CA ALA A 213 -7.28 -1.85 31.61
C ALA A 213 -8.71 -1.91 31.03
N GLY A 214 -9.57 -2.71 31.65
CA GLY A 214 -11.00 -2.82 31.29
C GLY A 214 -11.37 -3.93 30.33
N CYS A 215 -10.44 -4.87 30.10
CA CYS A 215 -10.70 -6.11 29.39
C CYS A 215 -11.50 -7.07 30.28
N ASP A 216 -12.74 -7.40 29.92
CA ASP A 216 -13.56 -8.36 30.70
C ASP A 216 -13.11 -9.81 30.48
N LEU A 217 -12.55 -10.13 29.31
CA LEU A 217 -12.13 -11.49 28.96
C LEU A 217 -10.98 -11.98 29.85
N MET A 218 -10.05 -11.08 30.20
CA MET A 218 -8.86 -11.34 31.02
C MET A 218 -8.21 -12.70 30.74
N CYS A 219 -7.58 -12.87 29.56
CA CYS A 219 -6.89 -14.13 29.19
C CYS A 219 -6.00 -14.71 30.31
N PRO A 220 -5.24 -13.89 31.08
CA PRO A 220 -4.49 -14.36 32.26
C PRO A 220 -5.31 -15.15 33.28
N ASN A 221 -6.56 -14.77 33.52
CA ASN A 221 -7.41 -15.46 34.47
C ASN A 221 -7.85 -16.86 33.99
N ASN A 222 -7.71 -17.14 32.69
CA ASN A 222 -8.04 -18.43 32.07
C ASN A 222 -6.80 -19.29 31.78
N GLY A 223 -5.62 -18.88 32.26
CA GLY A 223 -4.37 -19.64 32.11
C GLY A 223 -3.59 -19.33 30.83
N ASP A 224 -3.89 -18.23 30.15
CA ASP A 224 -3.20 -17.79 28.93
C ASP A 224 -2.61 -16.38 29.13
N TYR A 225 -1.56 -15.98 28.42
CA TYR A 225 -0.96 -14.65 28.61
C TYR A 225 -1.82 -13.54 27.98
N CYS A 226 -1.53 -12.28 28.34
CA CYS A 226 -2.21 -11.14 27.74
C CYS A 226 -1.54 -10.80 26.41
N TYR A 227 -2.29 -10.86 25.30
CA TYR A 227 -1.83 -10.52 23.95
C TYR A 227 -1.94 -9.02 23.60
N GLY A 228 -2.53 -8.21 24.47
CA GLY A 228 -2.56 -6.76 24.28
C GLY A 228 -3.67 -6.17 23.40
N CYS A 229 -4.74 -6.90 23.14
CA CYS A 229 -5.86 -6.45 22.30
C CYS A 229 -6.59 -5.17 22.79
N PHE A 230 -6.37 -4.72 24.03
CA PHE A 230 -7.01 -3.54 24.61
C PHE A 230 -6.25 -2.22 24.38
N LYS A 231 -5.32 -2.19 23.41
CA LYS A 231 -4.52 -1.01 23.00
C LYS A 231 -3.54 -0.53 24.11
N PRO A 232 -2.63 0.42 23.78
CA PRO A 232 -1.68 0.95 24.75
C PRO A 232 -2.32 1.66 25.94
N THR A 233 -1.78 1.39 27.13
CA THR A 233 -2.05 2.17 28.35
C THR A 233 -1.26 3.49 28.32
N ALA A 234 -1.80 4.54 28.95
CA ALA A 234 -1.04 5.75 29.24
C ALA A 234 -0.11 5.58 30.46
N LYS A 235 -0.38 4.58 31.32
CA LYS A 235 0.39 4.29 32.54
C LYS A 235 0.86 2.83 32.54
N PRO A 236 2.05 2.56 31.98
CA PRO A 236 2.65 1.23 32.03
C PRO A 236 2.77 0.72 33.48
N GLY A 237 2.46 -0.55 33.69
CA GLY A 237 2.57 -1.22 34.98
C GLY A 237 4.01 -1.51 35.39
N GLU A 238 4.20 -1.93 36.64
CA GLU A 238 5.53 -2.09 37.27
C GLU A 238 6.46 -3.07 36.53
N LYS A 239 5.90 -4.07 35.84
CA LYS A 239 6.65 -5.09 35.10
C LYS A 239 6.92 -4.75 33.63
N ALA A 240 6.61 -3.52 33.18
CA ALA A 240 6.87 -3.13 31.79
C ALA A 240 8.38 -3.14 31.44
N GLU A 241 9.25 -2.77 32.39
CA GLU A 241 10.72 -2.86 32.21
C GLU A 241 11.21 -4.32 32.13
N GLN A 242 10.60 -5.23 32.89
CA GLN A 242 10.90 -6.67 32.80
C GLN A 242 10.56 -7.21 31.41
N LEU A 243 9.37 -6.90 30.89
CA LEU A 243 8.96 -7.26 29.53
C LEU A 243 9.93 -6.69 28.48
N LYS A 244 10.32 -5.41 28.60
CA LYS A 244 11.28 -4.78 27.69
C LYS A 244 12.61 -5.53 27.67
N ASN A 245 13.15 -5.85 28.84
CA ASN A 245 14.41 -6.58 28.96
C ASN A 245 14.32 -8.00 28.38
N MET A 246 13.18 -8.68 28.53
CA MET A 246 12.97 -9.99 27.91
C MET A 246 13.04 -9.92 26.38
N ILE A 247 12.32 -8.98 25.75
CA ILE A 247 12.32 -8.83 24.28
C ILE A 247 13.70 -8.39 23.77
N LYS A 248 14.35 -7.48 24.51
CA LYS A 248 15.70 -6.99 24.21
C LYS A 248 16.77 -8.10 24.18
N ASN A 249 16.58 -9.15 24.96
CA ASN A 249 17.49 -10.29 25.07
C ASN A 249 17.16 -11.42 24.09
N ILE A 250 16.22 -11.22 23.16
CA ILE A 250 15.97 -12.17 22.07
C ILE A 250 17.06 -11.99 21.01
N ASP A 251 17.90 -13.01 20.83
CA ASP A 251 18.93 -13.03 19.78
C ASP A 251 18.49 -13.79 18.53
N LEU A 252 17.76 -14.89 18.72
CA LEU A 252 17.20 -15.73 17.65
C LEU A 252 15.74 -16.03 18.01
N LEU A 253 14.83 -15.81 17.06
CA LEU A 253 13.44 -16.21 17.21
C LEU A 253 13.29 -17.69 16.83
N ASP A 254 12.76 -18.48 17.76
CA ASP A 254 12.11 -19.74 17.39
C ASP A 254 10.71 -19.47 16.79
N GLU A 255 10.12 -20.50 16.17
CA GLU A 255 8.82 -20.38 15.51
C GLU A 255 7.70 -19.93 16.46
N GLU A 256 7.76 -20.36 17.72
CA GLU A 256 6.74 -20.07 18.74
C GLU A 256 6.84 -18.60 19.21
N THR A 257 8.04 -18.13 19.49
CA THR A 257 8.30 -16.74 19.91
C THR A 257 7.98 -15.77 18.77
N ALA A 258 8.34 -16.10 17.52
CA ALA A 258 7.99 -15.30 16.36
C ALA A 258 6.47 -15.17 16.19
N ALA A 259 5.75 -16.31 16.28
CA ALA A 259 4.29 -16.33 16.18
C ALA A 259 3.63 -15.52 17.32
N SER A 260 4.15 -15.64 18.55
CA SER A 260 3.64 -14.90 19.70
C SER A 260 3.85 -13.38 19.56
N LEU A 261 5.06 -12.95 19.17
CA LEU A 261 5.36 -11.52 18.94
C LEU A 261 4.52 -10.94 17.81
N GLN A 262 4.40 -11.68 16.70
CA GLN A 262 3.55 -11.25 15.60
C GLN A 262 2.08 -11.14 16.04
N HIS A 263 1.56 -12.13 16.76
CA HIS A 263 0.17 -12.10 17.24
C HIS A 263 -0.09 -10.94 18.22
N PHE A 264 0.88 -10.65 19.09
CA PHE A 264 0.86 -9.46 19.92
C PHE A 264 0.77 -8.19 19.08
N LEU A 265 1.66 -8.00 18.11
CA LEU A 265 1.66 -6.79 17.29
C LEU A 265 0.37 -6.66 16.47
N ASP A 266 -0.14 -7.77 15.92
CA ASP A 266 -1.40 -7.80 15.17
C ASP A 266 -2.56 -7.24 16.03
N LEU A 267 -2.68 -7.74 17.26
CA LEU A 267 -3.76 -7.33 18.17
C LEU A 267 -3.53 -5.95 18.79
N TYR A 268 -2.30 -5.66 19.23
CA TYR A 268 -1.95 -4.48 19.99
C TYR A 268 -1.99 -3.20 19.13
N LEU A 269 -1.56 -3.30 17.87
CA LEU A 269 -1.61 -2.20 16.91
C LEU A 269 -2.94 -2.14 16.14
N SER A 270 -3.89 -3.05 16.45
CA SER A 270 -5.17 -3.16 15.72
C SER A 270 -4.98 -3.37 14.22
N VAL A 271 -3.97 -4.15 13.85
CA VAL A 271 -3.67 -4.47 12.45
C VAL A 271 -4.76 -5.38 11.92
N SER A 272 -5.40 -4.94 10.85
CA SER A 272 -6.20 -5.83 10.04
C SER A 272 -5.29 -6.32 8.92
N ASN A 273 -5.10 -7.63 8.79
CA ASN A 273 -4.36 -8.24 7.67
C ASN A 273 -5.16 -8.11 6.36
N ILE A 274 -5.48 -6.87 5.99
CA ILE A 274 -6.27 -6.49 4.82
C ILE A 274 -5.30 -6.30 3.68
N THR A 275 -5.33 -7.24 2.76
CA THR A 275 -4.38 -7.29 1.63
C THR A 275 -4.75 -6.35 0.48
N ASN A 276 -5.85 -5.60 0.61
CA ASN A 276 -6.44 -4.81 -0.48
C ASN A 276 -6.00 -3.34 -0.49
N PHE A 277 -5.30 -2.88 0.55
CA PHE A 277 -4.70 -1.56 0.64
C PHE A 277 -3.42 -1.64 1.48
N TYR A 278 -2.60 -0.59 1.41
CA TYR A 278 -1.43 -0.41 2.25
C TYR A 278 -1.56 0.88 3.06
N PHE A 279 -1.55 0.82 4.39
CA PHE A 279 -1.49 2.00 5.26
C PHE A 279 -0.13 2.07 5.97
N ARG A 280 0.65 3.13 5.70
CA ARG A 280 1.99 3.35 6.24
C ARG A 280 2.02 3.53 7.76
N GLY A 281 0.92 4.02 8.34
CA GLY A 281 0.77 4.11 9.80
C GLY A 281 0.64 2.74 10.47
N ASP A 282 0.24 1.71 9.73
CA ASP A 282 0.25 0.32 10.21
C ASP A 282 1.68 -0.24 10.14
N LEU A 283 2.30 -0.38 11.30
CA LEU A 283 3.72 -0.73 11.37
C LEU A 283 4.03 -2.12 10.81
N LEU A 284 3.11 -3.09 10.89
CA LEU A 284 3.33 -4.42 10.33
C LEU A 284 3.23 -4.40 8.80
N GLN A 285 2.27 -3.65 8.25
CA GLN A 285 2.23 -3.43 6.81
C GLN A 285 3.49 -2.70 6.34
N ARG A 286 3.90 -1.63 7.03
CA ARG A 286 5.12 -0.89 6.70
C ARG A 286 6.36 -1.78 6.75
N LEU A 287 6.46 -2.66 7.75
CA LEU A 287 7.54 -3.65 7.86
C LEU A 287 7.56 -4.60 6.65
N ALA A 288 6.39 -4.99 6.13
CA ALA A 288 6.29 -5.88 4.98
C ALA A 288 6.51 -5.18 3.61
N TYR A 289 6.03 -3.95 3.44
CA TYR A 289 6.09 -3.22 2.16
C TYR A 289 7.37 -2.39 2.00
N GLU A 290 7.84 -1.76 3.08
CA GLU A 290 9.01 -0.86 3.06
C GLU A 290 9.86 -1.00 4.35
N PRO A 291 10.44 -2.18 4.64
CA PRO A 291 11.21 -2.42 5.86
C PRO A 291 12.39 -1.44 6.06
N GLY A 292 12.97 -0.95 4.97
CA GLY A 292 14.05 0.04 5.00
C GLY A 292 13.60 1.48 5.26
N SER A 293 12.30 1.73 5.41
CA SER A 293 11.77 3.07 5.68
C SER A 293 11.82 3.45 7.16
N PHE A 294 12.08 2.49 8.06
CA PHE A 294 12.17 2.77 9.49
C PHE A 294 13.53 3.36 9.84
N ASP A 295 13.52 4.41 10.64
CA ASP A 295 14.72 4.87 11.34
C ASP A 295 15.11 3.86 12.42
N THR A 296 16.42 3.78 12.69
CA THR A 296 16.96 2.90 13.73
C THR A 296 17.63 3.72 14.82
N LYS A 297 17.52 3.28 16.07
CA LYS A 297 18.24 3.85 17.21
C LYS A 297 19.05 2.79 17.95
N GLU A 298 20.16 3.22 18.54
CA GLU A 298 21.00 2.39 19.39
C GLU A 298 20.46 2.33 20.81
N ILE A 299 20.49 1.15 21.40
CA ILE A 299 20.15 0.89 22.79
C ILE A 299 21.30 0.15 23.48
N GLU A 300 21.65 0.58 24.68
CA GLU A 300 22.68 -0.06 25.50
C GLU A 300 22.13 -1.33 26.14
N THR A 301 22.84 -2.45 25.99
CA THR A 301 22.51 -3.74 26.60
C THR A 301 23.67 -4.26 27.44
N GLU A 302 23.42 -5.20 28.34
CA GLU A 302 24.48 -5.82 29.15
C GLU A 302 25.53 -6.55 28.28
N GLU A 303 25.16 -6.92 27.04
CA GLU A 303 25.99 -7.61 26.06
C GLU A 303 26.56 -6.67 24.98
N GLY A 304 26.32 -5.36 25.09
CA GLY A 304 26.78 -4.32 24.16
C GLY A 304 25.64 -3.54 23.50
N THR A 305 25.96 -2.68 22.53
CA THR A 305 24.97 -1.85 21.84
C THR A 305 24.15 -2.69 20.85
N LYS A 306 22.82 -2.69 21.00
CA LYS A 306 21.87 -3.28 20.03
C LYS A 306 21.11 -2.18 19.27
N LEU A 307 20.56 -2.51 18.11
CA LEU A 307 19.69 -1.62 17.33
C LEU A 307 18.22 -1.96 17.57
N THR A 308 17.37 -0.95 17.49
CA THR A 308 15.91 -1.08 17.52
C THR A 308 15.28 -0.11 16.51
N LEU A 309 14.04 -0.39 16.08
CA LEU A 309 13.31 0.54 15.22
C LEU A 309 12.81 1.74 16.04
N ASP A 310 12.97 2.94 15.51
CA ASP A 310 12.43 4.14 16.13
C ASP A 310 10.98 4.35 15.70
N VAL A 311 10.07 4.10 16.65
CA VAL A 311 8.62 4.21 16.45
C VAL A 311 8.06 5.15 17.51
N ASN A 312 6.98 5.85 17.18
CA ASN A 312 6.29 6.77 18.08
C ASN A 312 4.78 6.63 17.89
N GLN A 313 4.24 5.49 18.31
CA GLN A 313 2.82 5.16 18.13
C GLN A 313 1.97 5.56 19.32
N THR A 314 2.59 5.61 20.50
CA THR A 314 1.85 5.69 21.76
C THR A 314 2.12 6.98 22.52
N GLY A 315 3.21 7.68 22.19
CA GLY A 315 3.69 8.83 22.95
C GLY A 315 4.30 8.42 24.29
N ASN A 316 4.53 7.13 24.51
CA ASN A 316 5.11 6.57 25.72
C ASN A 316 6.39 5.81 25.39
N ASN A 317 7.53 6.36 25.82
CA ASN A 317 8.86 5.86 25.47
C ASN A 317 9.06 4.36 25.74
N ILE A 318 8.58 3.82 26.86
CA ILE A 318 8.81 2.40 27.18
C ILE A 318 8.02 1.47 26.24
N ILE A 319 6.79 1.86 25.92
CA ILE A 319 5.93 1.09 25.01
C ILE A 319 6.48 1.18 23.59
N ASP A 320 6.83 2.39 23.15
CA ASP A 320 7.41 2.62 21.84
C ASP A 320 8.77 1.89 21.67
N GLU A 321 9.61 1.82 22.70
CA GLU A 321 10.82 0.99 22.71
C GLU A 321 10.50 -0.52 22.59
N ILE A 322 9.50 -1.02 23.33
CA ILE A 322 9.07 -2.42 23.25
C ILE A 322 8.58 -2.75 21.83
N LEU A 323 7.76 -1.88 21.24
CA LEU A 323 7.28 -2.03 19.87
C LEU A 323 8.43 -2.01 18.87
N GLY A 324 9.34 -1.05 19.01
CA GLY A 324 10.53 -0.94 18.16
C GLY A 324 11.39 -2.20 18.21
N LEU A 325 11.60 -2.76 19.40
CA LEU A 325 12.36 -3.98 19.62
C LEU A 325 11.66 -5.18 18.97
N ALA A 326 10.37 -5.36 19.25
CA ALA A 326 9.59 -6.46 18.69
C ALA A 326 9.58 -6.43 17.14
N LEU A 327 9.38 -5.25 16.55
CA LEU A 327 9.42 -5.07 15.10
C LEU A 327 10.82 -5.28 14.52
N TYR A 328 11.87 -4.83 15.21
CA TYR A 328 13.26 -5.01 14.76
C TYR A 328 13.62 -6.48 14.65
N VAL A 329 13.29 -7.28 15.67
CA VAL A 329 13.59 -8.71 15.68
C VAL A 329 12.77 -9.47 14.63
N LEU A 330 11.52 -9.04 14.36
CA LEU A 330 10.68 -9.64 13.31
C LEU A 330 11.04 -9.23 11.88
N ARG A 331 11.64 -8.06 11.66
CA ARG A 331 11.85 -7.45 10.33
C ARG A 331 12.48 -8.39 9.32
N ASP A 332 13.46 -9.16 9.76
CA ASP A 332 14.29 -10.02 8.90
C ASP A 332 14.06 -11.52 9.19
N ASP A 333 13.03 -11.85 9.97
CA ASP A 333 12.77 -13.21 10.42
C ASP A 333 11.98 -14.02 9.36
N PRO A 334 12.42 -15.25 9.00
CA PRO A 334 11.71 -16.07 8.02
C PRO A 334 10.31 -16.52 8.46
N ASN A 335 10.01 -16.44 9.76
CA ASN A 335 8.70 -16.74 10.33
C ASN A 335 7.80 -15.52 10.41
N PHE A 336 8.26 -14.30 10.11
CA PHE A 336 7.37 -13.15 9.94
C PHE A 336 6.42 -13.41 8.76
N LYS A 337 5.14 -13.68 9.05
CA LYS A 337 4.13 -14.03 8.05
C LYS A 337 3.21 -12.85 7.80
N PHE A 338 3.59 -11.96 6.89
CA PHE A 338 2.62 -11.02 6.32
C PHE A 338 1.90 -11.69 5.15
N SER A 339 0.56 -11.78 5.21
CA SER A 339 -0.21 -12.45 4.15
C SER A 339 -0.25 -11.55 2.91
N SER A 340 0.79 -11.59 2.09
CA SER A 340 0.69 -11.09 0.72
C SER A 340 0.22 -12.22 -0.19
N LYS A 341 -0.88 -11.98 -0.90
CA LYS A 341 -1.37 -12.88 -1.94
C LYS A 341 -1.18 -12.22 -3.28
N THR A 342 -0.86 -13.03 -4.27
CA THR A 342 -0.87 -12.61 -5.68
C THR A 342 -2.21 -12.97 -6.31
N VAL A 343 -2.49 -12.44 -7.50
CA VAL A 343 -3.71 -12.76 -8.24
C VAL A 343 -3.89 -14.28 -8.40
N CYS A 344 -2.81 -15.05 -8.52
CA CYS A 344 -2.84 -16.51 -8.60
C CYS A 344 -3.55 -17.18 -7.42
N SER A 345 -3.57 -16.56 -6.24
CA SER A 345 -4.23 -17.14 -5.05
C SER A 345 -5.76 -17.09 -5.11
N HIS A 346 -6.32 -16.28 -6.01
CA HIS A 346 -7.76 -16.12 -6.22
C HIS A 346 -8.17 -16.50 -7.65
N CYS A 347 -7.24 -17.05 -8.44
CA CYS A 347 -7.53 -17.45 -9.80
C CYS A 347 -8.07 -18.89 -9.78
N ASP A 348 -9.21 -19.10 -10.45
CA ASP A 348 -9.90 -20.40 -10.43
C ASP A 348 -9.31 -21.41 -11.43
N ARG A 349 -8.27 -21.01 -12.17
CA ARG A 349 -7.62 -21.83 -13.19
C ARG A 349 -6.70 -22.86 -12.58
N GLU A 350 -6.68 -24.03 -13.19
CA GLU A 350 -5.80 -25.12 -12.81
C GLU A 350 -4.35 -24.78 -13.18
N VAL A 351 -3.44 -25.12 -12.27
CA VAL A 351 -2.00 -24.90 -12.43
C VAL A 351 -1.30 -26.23 -12.21
N ALA A 352 -0.75 -26.79 -13.27
CA ALA A 352 0.00 -28.03 -13.23
C ALA A 352 1.51 -27.75 -13.05
N ASP A 353 2.14 -27.18 -14.08
CA ASP A 353 3.61 -27.05 -14.18
C ASP A 353 4.09 -25.60 -14.36
N LYS A 354 3.18 -24.66 -14.69
CA LYS A 354 3.44 -23.24 -14.99
C LYS A 354 4.32 -22.96 -16.21
N VAL A 355 4.77 -23.98 -16.95
CA VAL A 355 5.66 -23.84 -18.11
C VAL A 355 4.85 -23.68 -19.40
N PRO A 356 5.00 -22.58 -20.16
CA PRO A 356 4.33 -22.42 -21.45
C PRO A 356 4.82 -23.46 -22.47
N VAL A 357 3.89 -24.10 -23.20
CA VAL A 357 4.21 -24.98 -24.36
C VAL A 357 4.62 -24.16 -25.60
N ALA A 358 4.11 -22.95 -25.73
CA ALA A 358 4.53 -21.93 -26.69
C ALA A 358 4.20 -20.56 -26.11
N LEU A 359 4.82 -19.47 -26.58
CA LEU A 359 4.40 -18.12 -26.23
C LEU A 359 3.46 -17.57 -27.31
N LYS A 360 2.41 -16.87 -26.90
CA LYS A 360 1.35 -16.33 -27.76
C LYS A 360 1.06 -14.88 -27.43
N ARG A 361 0.70 -14.11 -28.45
CA ARG A 361 0.05 -12.80 -28.27
C ARG A 361 -1.43 -13.00 -27.94
N ASP A 362 -2.02 -11.99 -27.33
CA ASP A 362 -3.41 -11.98 -26.86
C ASP A 362 -4.45 -12.31 -27.95
N TYR A 363 -4.20 -11.97 -29.21
CA TYR A 363 -5.08 -12.32 -30.35
C TYR A 363 -4.80 -13.70 -30.97
N GLU A 364 -3.74 -14.39 -30.56
CA GLU A 364 -3.32 -15.66 -31.19
C GLU A 364 -4.05 -16.83 -30.56
N GLY A 365 -5.10 -17.29 -31.25
CA GLY A 365 -5.94 -18.39 -30.79
C GLY A 365 -6.95 -17.94 -29.72
N LEU A 366 -7.68 -18.91 -29.17
CA LEU A 366 -8.65 -18.68 -28.10
C LEU A 366 -8.21 -19.45 -26.85
N PRO A 367 -8.02 -18.76 -25.70
CA PRO A 367 -7.71 -19.44 -24.46
C PRO A 367 -8.91 -20.25 -23.96
N ASN A 368 -8.65 -21.44 -23.44
CA ASN A 368 -9.65 -22.19 -22.69
C ASN A 368 -9.86 -21.56 -21.29
N GLN A 369 -10.92 -21.94 -20.58
CA GLN A 369 -11.26 -21.37 -19.27
C GLN A 369 -10.67 -22.13 -18.07
N GLU A 370 -10.11 -23.32 -18.29
CA GLU A 370 -9.70 -24.24 -17.24
C GLU A 370 -8.22 -24.05 -16.90
N ASP A 371 -7.34 -24.06 -17.90
CA ASP A 371 -5.89 -24.08 -17.70
C ASP A 371 -5.33 -22.69 -17.39
N CYS A 372 -4.19 -22.65 -16.70
CA CYS A 372 -3.43 -21.43 -16.47
C CYS A 372 -3.03 -20.73 -17.79
N PHE A 373 -3.22 -19.41 -17.86
CA PHE A 373 -2.83 -18.63 -19.03
C PHE A 373 -1.35 -18.77 -19.40
N LEU A 374 -0.46 -18.84 -18.40
CA LEU A 374 0.97 -18.99 -18.64
C LEU A 374 1.28 -20.35 -19.29
N GLU A 375 0.61 -21.42 -18.88
CA GLU A 375 0.77 -22.75 -19.49
C GLU A 375 0.21 -22.80 -20.93
N GLN A 376 -0.91 -22.11 -21.15
CA GLN A 376 -1.50 -21.92 -22.47
C GLN A 376 -0.65 -21.03 -23.39
N GLY A 377 0.34 -20.33 -22.85
CA GLY A 377 1.28 -19.50 -23.60
C GLY A 377 1.05 -18.00 -23.57
N TYR A 378 -0.01 -17.55 -22.90
CA TYR A 378 -0.35 -16.14 -22.82
C TYR A 378 0.35 -15.47 -21.65
N ILE A 379 0.95 -14.31 -21.90
CA ILE A 379 1.61 -13.51 -20.88
C ILE A 379 0.57 -13.01 -19.87
N CYS A 380 0.67 -13.48 -18.63
CA CYS A 380 -0.21 -13.14 -17.53
C CYS A 380 0.62 -12.65 -16.33
N LEU A 381 0.47 -11.38 -15.94
CA LEU A 381 1.24 -10.79 -14.84
C LEU A 381 0.76 -11.24 -13.45
N GLY A 382 -0.27 -12.08 -13.37
CA GLY A 382 -0.88 -12.52 -12.12
C GLY A 382 0.09 -12.97 -11.00
N PRO A 383 1.18 -13.71 -11.30
CA PRO A 383 2.15 -14.13 -10.29
C PRO A 383 2.95 -12.99 -9.63
N VAL A 384 3.00 -11.80 -10.25
CA VAL A 384 3.73 -10.63 -9.73
C VAL A 384 2.78 -9.47 -9.43
N THR A 385 1.48 -9.72 -9.40
CA THR A 385 0.46 -8.71 -9.15
C THR A 385 -0.24 -8.99 -7.84
N GLN A 386 -0.38 -7.96 -7.01
CA GLN A 386 -1.10 -8.04 -5.74
C GLN A 386 -2.54 -8.50 -5.95
N ALA A 387 -3.03 -9.34 -5.04
CA ALA A 387 -4.43 -9.76 -4.99
C ALA A 387 -5.37 -8.61 -4.57
N GLY A 388 -6.67 -8.91 -4.53
CA GLY A 388 -7.71 -7.96 -4.10
C GLY A 388 -8.66 -7.52 -5.21
N CYS A 389 -8.38 -7.89 -6.46
CA CYS A 389 -9.33 -7.71 -7.57
C CYS A 389 -10.28 -8.91 -7.76
N GLY A 390 -10.14 -9.98 -6.97
CA GLY A 390 -10.88 -11.23 -7.17
C GLY A 390 -10.54 -11.94 -8.48
N ALA A 391 -9.36 -11.66 -9.07
CA ALA A 391 -8.91 -12.25 -10.33
C ALA A 391 -9.92 -12.09 -11.49
N ILE A 392 -10.59 -10.93 -11.58
CA ILE A 392 -11.66 -10.68 -12.57
C ILE A 392 -11.24 -10.94 -14.01
N CYS A 393 -10.03 -10.52 -14.40
CA CYS A 393 -9.56 -10.74 -15.77
C CYS A 393 -9.54 -12.23 -16.13
N PRO A 394 -8.81 -13.09 -15.38
CA PRO A 394 -8.76 -14.50 -15.74
C PRO A 394 -10.04 -15.28 -15.45
N ASN A 395 -10.78 -14.96 -14.38
CA ASN A 395 -11.95 -15.73 -13.96
C ASN A 395 -13.23 -15.31 -14.71
N ASN A 396 -13.46 -13.99 -14.87
CA ASN A 396 -14.74 -13.49 -15.40
C ASN A 396 -14.65 -13.00 -16.86
N ALA A 397 -13.47 -12.59 -17.32
CA ALA A 397 -13.29 -12.04 -18.67
C ALA A 397 -12.54 -12.99 -19.63
N ASN A 398 -12.09 -14.16 -19.14
CA ASN A 398 -11.22 -15.07 -19.89
C ASN A 398 -10.02 -14.36 -20.53
N ALA A 399 -9.39 -13.45 -19.78
CA ALA A 399 -8.24 -12.67 -20.22
C ALA A 399 -7.08 -12.73 -19.21
N PRO A 400 -5.81 -12.71 -19.67
CA PRO A 400 -4.66 -12.65 -18.78
C PRO A 400 -4.70 -11.43 -17.86
N CYS A 401 -4.12 -11.56 -16.66
CA CYS A 401 -3.90 -10.44 -15.77
C CYS A 401 -2.88 -9.46 -16.38
N LEU A 402 -3.21 -8.17 -16.36
CA LEU A 402 -2.38 -7.11 -16.93
C LEU A 402 -1.54 -6.34 -15.89
N GLY A 403 -1.69 -6.66 -14.59
CA GLY A 403 -0.85 -6.07 -13.54
C GLY A 403 -1.37 -4.80 -12.86
N CYS A 404 -2.63 -4.40 -13.09
CA CYS A 404 -3.12 -3.08 -12.65
C CYS A 404 -3.20 -2.83 -11.14
N TYR A 405 -3.07 -3.86 -10.31
CA TYR A 405 -2.99 -3.74 -8.85
C TYR A 405 -1.56 -3.50 -8.34
N GLY A 406 -0.56 -3.44 -9.21
CA GLY A 406 0.83 -3.24 -8.82
C GLY A 406 1.46 -4.49 -8.17
N PRO A 407 2.71 -4.38 -7.71
CA PRO A 407 3.45 -5.48 -7.11
C PRO A 407 2.95 -5.80 -5.68
N PRO A 408 2.96 -7.08 -5.25
CA PRO A 408 2.76 -7.44 -3.85
C PRO A 408 4.00 -7.06 -2.99
N PRO A 409 3.87 -7.08 -1.64
CA PRO A 409 4.98 -6.96 -0.70
C PRO A 409 6.22 -7.78 -1.09
N GLY A 410 7.40 -7.20 -0.88
CA GLY A 410 8.69 -7.81 -1.23
C GLY A 410 9.07 -7.77 -2.72
N ILE A 411 8.18 -7.31 -3.62
CA ILE A 411 8.51 -7.05 -5.03
C ILE A 411 8.66 -5.54 -5.22
N LYS A 412 9.90 -5.08 -5.42
CA LYS A 412 10.18 -3.65 -5.67
C LYS A 412 9.65 -3.19 -7.03
N GLU A 413 9.83 -4.00 -8.07
CA GLU A 413 9.46 -3.66 -9.45
C GLU A 413 8.71 -4.80 -10.11
N GLN A 414 7.43 -4.56 -10.41
CA GLN A 414 6.55 -5.57 -11.03
C GLN A 414 7.11 -6.06 -12.38
N GLY A 415 7.48 -5.14 -13.27
CA GLY A 415 7.96 -5.48 -14.61
C GLY A 415 9.25 -6.27 -14.58
N SER A 416 10.26 -5.80 -13.86
CA SER A 416 11.56 -6.49 -13.68
C SER A 416 11.38 -7.89 -13.09
N LYS A 417 10.50 -8.02 -12.09
CA LYS A 417 10.23 -9.33 -11.47
C LYS A 417 9.51 -10.27 -12.43
N PHE A 418 8.60 -9.77 -13.25
CA PHE A 418 7.95 -10.60 -14.27
C PHE A 418 8.93 -11.04 -15.35
N ILE A 419 9.83 -10.17 -15.80
CA ILE A 419 10.87 -10.54 -16.78
C ILE A 419 11.74 -11.66 -16.21
N SER A 420 12.15 -11.58 -14.94
CA SER A 420 12.89 -12.63 -14.26
C SER A 420 12.11 -13.95 -14.18
N ALA A 421 10.81 -13.88 -13.84
CA ALA A 421 9.94 -15.06 -13.83
C ALA A 421 9.78 -15.67 -15.23
N LEU A 422 9.56 -14.85 -16.25
CA LEU A 422 9.43 -15.28 -17.64
C LEU A 422 10.72 -15.93 -18.15
N GLY A 423 11.88 -15.36 -17.82
CA GLY A 423 13.18 -15.96 -18.14
C GLY A 423 13.34 -17.35 -17.53
N SER A 424 12.85 -17.54 -16.29
CA SER A 424 12.86 -18.85 -15.63
C SER A 424 11.89 -19.83 -16.29
N LEU A 425 10.69 -19.37 -16.68
CA LEU A 425 9.67 -20.19 -17.36
C LEU A 425 10.06 -20.57 -18.80
N CYS A 426 10.97 -19.82 -19.41
CA CYS A 426 11.44 -20.02 -20.78
C CYS A 426 12.91 -20.47 -20.83
N ALA A 427 13.46 -21.02 -19.75
CA ALA A 427 14.89 -21.36 -19.64
C ALA A 427 15.38 -22.33 -20.73
N ASP A 428 14.52 -23.23 -21.19
CA ASP A 428 14.85 -24.23 -22.24
C ASP A 428 14.56 -23.73 -23.68
N ARG A 429 14.28 -22.43 -23.86
CA ARG A 429 13.93 -21.83 -25.15
C ARG A 429 15.03 -20.93 -25.69
N ASP A 430 15.06 -20.77 -27.01
CA ASP A 430 15.90 -19.75 -27.65
C ASP A 430 15.42 -18.34 -27.28
N VAL A 431 16.36 -17.53 -26.79
CA VAL A 431 16.12 -16.15 -26.37
C VAL A 431 15.65 -15.30 -27.55
N GLU A 432 16.17 -15.50 -28.75
CA GLU A 432 15.76 -14.73 -29.92
C GLU A 432 14.28 -14.96 -30.28
N GLU A 433 13.80 -16.19 -30.12
CA GLU A 433 12.40 -16.54 -30.37
C GLU A 433 11.48 -15.88 -29.35
N VAL A 434 11.85 -15.91 -28.07
CA VAL A 434 11.10 -15.26 -26.99
C VAL A 434 11.04 -13.75 -27.20
N MET A 435 12.16 -13.12 -27.53
CA MET A 435 12.24 -11.68 -27.76
C MET A 435 11.45 -11.23 -29.00
N LYS A 436 11.37 -12.05 -30.05
CA LYS A 436 10.56 -11.74 -31.24
C LYS A 436 9.07 -11.61 -30.93
N LEU A 437 8.58 -12.27 -29.89
CA LEU A 437 7.16 -12.24 -29.49
C LEU A 437 6.82 -11.03 -28.59
N ILE A 438 7.81 -10.50 -27.86
CA ILE A 438 7.65 -9.34 -26.98
C ILE A 438 8.00 -8.07 -27.77
N LYS A 439 7.02 -7.51 -28.48
CA LYS A 439 7.23 -6.31 -29.32
C LYS A 439 7.40 -5.01 -28.52
N ASP A 440 6.77 -4.93 -27.36
CA ASP A 440 6.76 -3.75 -26.49
C ASP A 440 6.97 -4.20 -25.05
N PRO A 441 8.21 -4.47 -24.63
CA PRO A 441 8.48 -4.95 -23.27
C PRO A 441 8.11 -3.90 -22.20
N ALA A 442 8.31 -2.60 -22.49
CA ALA A 442 8.01 -1.53 -21.55
C ALA A 442 6.49 -1.41 -21.32
N GLY A 443 5.68 -1.33 -22.39
CA GLY A 443 4.23 -1.24 -22.30
C GLY A 443 3.54 -2.55 -21.92
N LEU A 444 4.21 -3.70 -22.06
CA LEU A 444 3.69 -4.99 -21.60
C LEU A 444 3.94 -5.22 -20.10
N PHE A 445 5.17 -5.01 -19.63
CA PHE A 445 5.56 -5.37 -18.27
C PHE A 445 5.42 -4.22 -17.26
N ASN A 446 5.39 -2.97 -17.73
CA ASN A 446 5.26 -1.78 -16.88
C ASN A 446 4.05 -0.92 -17.26
N ARG A 447 3.01 -1.53 -17.86
CA ARG A 447 1.78 -0.84 -18.29
C ARG A 447 1.19 0.08 -17.23
N PHE A 448 1.25 -0.34 -15.96
CA PHE A 448 0.66 0.39 -14.84
C PHE A 448 1.68 0.97 -13.86
N THR A 449 2.98 0.70 -14.05
CA THR A 449 4.00 0.96 -13.03
C THR A 449 5.24 1.66 -13.57
N LEU A 450 5.27 2.07 -14.85
CA LEU A 450 6.48 2.63 -15.46
C LEU A 450 7.01 3.86 -14.71
N ALA A 451 6.12 4.79 -14.35
CA ALA A 451 6.51 6.01 -13.63
C ALA A 451 6.99 5.75 -12.19
N ASP A 452 6.68 4.58 -11.62
CA ASP A 452 7.16 4.14 -10.30
C ASP A 452 8.36 3.18 -10.40
N SER A 453 8.75 2.79 -11.61
CA SER A 453 9.87 1.89 -11.85
C SER A 453 11.19 2.64 -11.89
N THR A 454 12.29 1.92 -11.71
CA THR A 454 13.66 2.41 -11.89
C THR A 454 13.95 2.86 -13.32
N LEU A 455 13.20 2.37 -14.31
CA LEU A 455 13.27 2.89 -15.68
C LEU A 455 12.81 4.36 -15.70
N GLY A 456 11.69 4.66 -15.03
CA GLY A 456 11.13 6.00 -14.84
C GLY A 456 10.71 6.71 -16.13
N HIS A 457 11.68 7.06 -16.96
CA HIS A 457 11.58 7.82 -18.20
C HIS A 457 12.66 7.40 -19.19
N LYS A 458 12.44 7.69 -20.47
CA LYS A 458 13.42 7.46 -21.52
C LYS A 458 14.64 8.33 -21.25
N TYR A 459 15.80 7.69 -21.11
CA TYR A 459 17.07 8.42 -21.08
C TYR A 459 17.45 8.77 -22.52
N HIS A 460 17.74 10.04 -22.76
CA HIS A 460 18.46 10.41 -23.97
C HIS A 460 19.91 10.00 -23.76
N ASP A 461 20.31 8.88 -24.36
CA ASP A 461 21.72 8.69 -24.65
C ASP A 461 22.12 9.84 -25.59
N THR A 462 22.58 10.97 -25.05
CA THR A 462 23.44 11.85 -25.82
C THR A 462 24.65 10.99 -26.12
N HIS A 463 24.66 10.37 -27.30
CA HIS A 463 25.89 9.87 -27.89
C HIS A 463 26.92 10.97 -27.66
N MET A 464 27.93 10.66 -26.85
CA MET A 464 29.16 11.44 -26.85
C MET A 464 29.58 11.48 -28.31
N GLU A 465 29.35 12.62 -28.98
CA GLU A 465 30.00 12.92 -30.23
C GLU A 465 31.49 12.81 -29.90
N GLU A 466 32.11 11.73 -30.38
CA GLU A 466 33.55 11.52 -30.29
C GLU A 466 34.23 12.76 -30.89
N GLU A 467 35.00 13.47 -30.05
CA GLU A 467 35.87 14.59 -30.43
C GLU A 467 36.85 14.25 -31.57
#